data_AF-A0A5C5WDP3-F1
#
_entry.id   AF-A0A5C5WDP3-F1
#
_cell.length_a   1.000
_cell.length_b   1.000
_cell.length_c   1.000
_cell.angle_alpha   90.00
_cell.angle_beta   90.00
_cell.angle_gamma   90.00
#
_symmetry.space_group_name_H-M   'P 1'
#
loop_
_entity.id
_entity.type
_entity.pdbx_description
1 polymer ?
#
loop_
_entity_poly.entity_id
_entity_poly.type
_entity_poly.pdbx_seq_one_letter_code
_entity_poly.pdbx_strand_id
1 'polypeptide(L)' 'MKLILEKQFIDLVNNELKARGWSRSDLAREMGVRPGYITDYLNGRYSPGTDVMERFFDALELQPTLTVKRSKRHLASA' A
#
# COMPACT_ATOMS: atom_id res chain seq x y z
N MET A 1 -7.63 -12.96 9.18
CA MET A 1 -6.39 -12.66 8.43
C MET A 1 -6.56 -11.60 7.32
N LYS A 2 -7.75 -11.04 7.08
CA LYS A 2 -8.01 -10.05 6.00
C LYS A 2 -7.66 -8.59 6.38
N LEU A 3 -7.93 -8.21 7.63
CA LEU A 3 -7.72 -6.85 8.15
C LEU A 3 -6.24 -6.41 8.20
N ILE A 4 -5.30 -7.36 8.37
CA ILE A 4 -3.87 -7.05 8.49
C ILE A 4 -3.29 -6.58 7.15
N LEU A 5 -3.71 -7.21 6.03
CA LEU A 5 -3.25 -6.87 4.68
C LEU A 5 -3.76 -5.50 4.23
N GLU A 6 -5.02 -5.18 4.51
CA GLU A 6 -5.62 -3.89 4.16
C GLU A 6 -4.91 -2.73 4.85
N LYS A 7 -4.70 -2.84 6.17
CA LYS A 7 -3.99 -1.81 6.92
C LYS A 7 -2.55 -1.64 6.43
N GLN A 8 -1.84 -2.74 6.17
CA GLN A 8 -0.48 -2.70 5.64
C GLN A 8 -0.41 -2.02 4.27
N PHE A 9 -1.37 -2.30 3.39
CA PHE A 9 -1.48 -1.63 2.09
C PHE A 9 -1.71 -0.13 2.25
N ILE A 10 -2.68 0.28 3.08
CA ILE A 10 -3.00 1.70 3.31
C ILE A 10 -1.80 2.44 3.90
N ASP A 11 -1.14 1.85 4.89
CA ASP A 11 0.04 2.44 5.54
C ASP A 11 1.20 2.58 4.55
N LEU A 12 1.45 1.56 3.73
CA LEU A 12 2.50 1.58 2.69
C LEU A 12 2.24 2.69 1.68
N VAL A 13 1.02 2.77 1.13
CA VAL A 13 0.69 3.80 0.13
C VAL A 13 0.81 5.20 0.73
N ASN A 14 0.27 5.44 1.93
CA ASN A 14 0.35 6.76 2.57
C ASN A 14 1.80 7.18 2.86
N ASN A 15 2.65 6.24 3.28
CA ASN A 15 4.07 6.52 3.52
C ASN A 15 4.80 6.87 2.23
N GLU A 16 4.50 6.17 1.13
CA GLU A 16 5.11 6.46 -0.17
C GLU A 16 4.67 7.83 -0.70
N LEU A 17 3.38 8.16 -0.61
CA LEU A 17 2.88 9.49 -0.97
C LEU A 17 3.58 10.59 -0.18
N LYS A 18 3.73 10.38 1.13
CA LYS A 18 4.44 11.33 2.00
C LYS A 18 5.92 11.46 1.60
N ALA A 19 6.59 10.36 1.29
CA ALA A 19 7.99 10.38 0.87
C ALA A 19 8.21 11.15 -0.44
N ARG A 20 7.24 11.08 -1.37
CA ARG A 20 7.25 11.80 -2.65
C ARG A 20 6.73 13.24 -2.57
N GLY A 21 6.12 13.63 -1.44
CA GLY A 21 5.39 14.89 -1.33
C GLY A 21 4.12 14.93 -2.18
N TRP A 22 3.55 13.77 -2.53
CA TRP A 22 2.34 13.64 -3.34
C TRP A 22 1.07 13.72 -2.49
N SER A 23 0.05 14.35 -3.04
CA SER A 23 -1.31 14.25 -2.51
C SER A 23 -2.03 13.00 -3.07
N ARG A 24 -3.17 12.63 -2.46
CA ARG A 24 -4.05 11.58 -3.02
C ARG A 24 -4.56 11.95 -4.41
N SER A 25 -4.70 13.24 -4.71
CA SER A 25 -5.11 13.74 -6.03
C SER A 25 -4.01 13.58 -7.07
N ASP A 26 -2.73 13.68 -6.68
CA ASP A 26 -1.61 13.42 -7.57
C ASP A 26 -1.56 11.94 -7.96
N LEU A 27 -1.73 11.03 -6.99
CA LEU A 27 -1.84 9.61 -7.28
C LEU A 27 -3.07 9.29 -8.16
N ALA A 28 -4.20 9.96 -7.91
CA ALA A 28 -5.38 9.79 -8.74
C ALA A 28 -5.13 10.22 -10.20
N ARG A 29 -4.41 11.33 -10.40
CA ARG A 29 -3.99 11.81 -11.72
C ARG A 29 -3.05 10.81 -12.40
N GLU A 30 -2.06 10.31 -11.67
CA GLU A 30 -1.11 9.31 -12.16
C GLU A 30 -1.80 8.02 -12.61
N MET A 31 -2.75 7.55 -11.81
CA MET A 31 -3.53 6.35 -12.10
C MET A 31 -4.64 6.54 -13.16
N GLY A 32 -4.89 7.78 -13.60
CA GLY A 32 -6.00 8.10 -14.51
C GLY A 32 -7.38 7.82 -13.91
N VAL A 33 -7.55 8.00 -12.60
CA VAL A 33 -8.81 7.74 -11.87
C VAL A 33 -9.31 8.99 -11.13
N ARG A 34 -10.56 8.95 -10.67
CA ARG A 34 -11.13 10.03 -9.85
C ARG A 34 -10.50 10.06 -8.44
N PRO A 35 -10.30 11.24 -7.81
CA PRO A 35 -9.73 11.34 -6.46
C PRO A 35 -10.50 10.55 -5.38
N GLY A 36 -11.83 10.43 -5.54
CA GLY A 36 -12.66 9.62 -4.66
C GLY A 36 -12.29 8.13 -4.67
N TYR A 37 -11.83 7.59 -5.80
CA TYR A 37 -11.39 6.20 -5.91
C TYR A 37 -10.21 5.91 -4.97
N ILE A 38 -9.19 6.78 -4.98
CA ILE A 38 -8.04 6.68 -4.07
C ILE A 38 -8.49 6.84 -2.61
N THR A 39 -9.37 7.81 -2.35
CA THR A 39 -9.86 8.11 -1.00
C THR A 39 -10.66 6.95 -0.42
N ASP A 40 -11.51 6.29 -1.21
CA ASP A 40 -12.32 5.16 -0.76
C ASP A 40 -11.42 4.00 -0.28
N TYR A 41 -10.34 3.68 -1.00
CA TYR A 41 -9.39 2.63 -0.57
C TYR A 41 -8.54 3.06 0.63
N LEU A 42 -7.97 4.27 0.60
CA LEU A 42 -7.07 4.72 1.68
C LEU A 42 -7.78 5.07 2.99
N ASN A 43 -9.12 5.16 2.98
CA ASN A 43 -9.93 5.26 4.18
C ASN A 43 -10.49 3.90 4.65
N GLY A 44 -10.17 2.79 3.98
CA GLY A 44 -10.68 1.46 4.30
C GLY A 44 -12.17 1.27 4.00
N ARG A 45 -12.76 2.08 3.11
CA ARG A 45 -14.15 1.90 2.68
C ARG A 45 -14.30 0.61 1.85
N TYR A 46 -13.28 0.28 1.07
CA TYR A 46 -13.21 -0.94 0.29
C TYR A 46 -11.91 -1.68 0.57
N SER A 47 -12.02 -3.00 0.66
CA SER A 47 -10.85 -3.87 0.72
C SER A 47 -10.29 -4.04 -0.69
N PRO A 48 -9.03 -3.66 -0.95
CA PRO A 48 -8.45 -3.79 -2.28
C PRO A 48 -8.23 -5.26 -2.64
N GLY A 49 -8.64 -5.63 -3.86
CA GLY A 49 -8.22 -6.88 -4.49
C GLY A 49 -6.77 -6.80 -4.97
N THR A 50 -6.22 -7.94 -5.40
CA THR A 50 -4.84 -8.01 -5.93
C THR A 50 -4.64 -7.07 -7.12
N ASP A 51 -5.60 -7.03 -8.04
CA ASP A 51 -5.63 -6.17 -9.21
C ASP A 51 -5.56 -4.68 -8.84
N VAL A 52 -6.24 -4.29 -7.77
CA VAL A 52 -6.19 -2.90 -7.27
C VAL A 52 -4.83 -2.62 -6.66
N MET A 53 -4.29 -3.53 -5.85
CA MET A 53 -2.97 -3.33 -5.23
C MET A 53 -1.87 -3.19 -6.29
N GLU A 54 -1.90 -4.03 -7.33
CA GLU A 54 -0.95 -3.98 -8.45
C GLU A 54 -1.00 -2.62 -9.15
N ARG A 55 -2.19 -2.11 -9.47
CA ARG A 55 -2.33 -0.79 -10.10
C ARG A 55 -1.79 0.36 -9.23
N PHE A 56 -1.97 0.29 -7.92
CA PHE A 56 -1.39 1.28 -7.00
C PHE A 56 0.14 1.17 -6.96
N PHE A 57 0.67 -0.05 -6.95
CA PHE A 57 2.11 -0.28 -6.93
C PHE A 57 2.77 0.14 -8.24
N ASP A 58 2.16 -0.16 -9.39
CA ASP A 58 2.64 0.29 -10.70
C ASP A 58 2.69 1.81 -10.78
N ALA A 59 1.63 2.51 -10.38
CA ALA A 59 1.58 3.97 -10.39
C ALA A 59 2.56 4.62 -9.38
N LEU A 60 2.91 3.90 -8.33
CA LEU A 60 3.94 4.30 -7.39
C LEU A 60 5.31 3.72 -7.75
N GLU A 61 5.49 3.05 -8.89
CA GLU A 61 6.74 2.38 -9.27
C GLU A 61 7.34 1.51 -8.14
N LEU A 62 6.48 0.98 -7.28
CA LEU A 62 6.86 0.12 -6.17
C LEU A 62 6.93 -1.30 -6.70
N GLN A 63 8.10 -1.92 -6.63
CA GLN A 63 8.14 -3.36 -6.79
C GLN A 63 7.42 -3.97 -5.58
N PRO A 64 6.49 -4.93 -5.77
CA PRO A 64 5.93 -5.71 -4.68
C PRO A 64 7.03 -6.62 -4.13
N THR A 65 8.00 -6.04 -3.42
CA THR A 65 8.92 -6.79 -2.60
C THR A 65 8.10 -7.36 -1.46
N LEU A 66 7.66 -8.60 -1.63
CA LEU A 66 7.26 -9.50 -0.56
C LEU A 66 8.49 -9.78 0.32
N THR A 67 9.09 -8.74 0.88
CA THR A 67 10.13 -8.85 1.89
C THR A 67 9.41 -9.21 3.18
N VAL A 68 9.13 -10.50 3.33
CA VAL A 68 8.92 -11.10 4.64
C VAL A 68 10.20 -10.80 5.43
N LYS A 69 10.20 -9.73 6.23
CA LYS A 69 11.20 -9.59 7.29
C LYS A 69 10.98 -10.78 8.22
N ARG A 70 11.73 -11.87 8.01
CA ARG A 70 11.94 -12.91 9.02
C ARG A 70 12.50 -12.18 10.24
N SER A 71 11.65 -11.89 11.21
CA SER A 71 12.08 -11.51 12.55
C SER A 71 13.03 -12.61 13.02
N LYS A 72 14.27 -12.22 13.36
CA LYS A 72 15.29 -13.09 13.91
C LYS A 72 14.66 -13.94 15.02
N ARG A 73 14.52 -15.25 14.81
CA ARG A 73 14.39 -16.20 15.92
C ARG A 73 15.70 -16.10 16.69
N HIS A 74 15.65 -15.53 17.88
CA HIS A 74 16.66 -15.78 18.90
C HIS A 74 16.64 -17.29 19.19
N LEU A 75 17.57 -18.03 18.60
CA LEU A 75 18.04 -19.28 19.17
C LEU A 75 18.94 -18.87 20.33
N ALA A 76 18.33 -18.74 21.51
CA ALA A 76 19.06 -18.92 22.75
C ALA A 76 19.40 -20.41 22.83
N SER A 77 20.66 -20.74 22.58
CA SER A 77 21.25 -22.03 22.97
C SER A 77 21.81 -21.84 24.37
N ALA A 78 21.19 -22.50 25.35
CA ALA A 78 21.76 -22.85 26.64
C ALA A 78 21.66 -24.37 26.78
#